data_AF-A0A0J9EUY7-F1
#
_entry.id   AF-A0A0J9EUY7-F1
#
_cell.length_a   1.000
_cell.length_b   1.000
_cell.length_c   1.000
_cell.angle_alpha   90.00
_cell.angle_beta   90.00
_cell.angle_gamma   90.00
#
_symmetry.space_group_name_H-M   'P 1'
#
loop_
_entity.id
_entity.type
_entity.pdbx_description
1 polymer ?
#
loop_
_entity_poly.entity_id
_entity_poly.type
_entity_poly.pdbx_seq_one_letter_code
_entity_poly.pdbx_strand_id
1 'polypeptide(L)'
;RKTYAQAAESAVSKPAVSKPAQNPEKTEKNTAHASIHRKVEKKMQKEKNFQISRNRRLILKVSNQDILQRNKLNLNLIFRIRNEINQQFFSQLMTDIEVQKPVIASIESSFFENFIILTTMPEFSAEYLIQNENL
;
A
#
# COMPACT_ATOMS: atom_id res chain seq x y z
N ARG A 1 -54.31 -12.68 -29.79
CA ARG A 1 -55.26 -11.63 -29.33
C ARG A 1 -54.43 -10.38 -29.05
N LYS A 2 -54.43 -9.47 -30.03
CA LYS A 2 -55.11 -8.15 -30.01
C LYS A 2 -54.23 -7.06 -29.37
N THR A 3 -53.54 -6.36 -30.26
CA THR A 3 -53.16 -4.94 -30.20
C THR A 3 -54.23 -4.08 -29.53
N TYR A 4 -53.81 -3.11 -28.72
CA TYR A 4 -54.44 -1.78 -28.71
C TYR A 4 -53.38 -0.71 -28.47
N ALA A 5 -53.35 0.23 -29.40
CA ALA A 5 -52.60 1.47 -29.37
C ALA A 5 -53.17 2.43 -28.33
N GLN A 6 -52.35 3.39 -27.90
CA GLN A 6 -52.83 4.72 -27.56
C GLN A 6 -51.75 5.75 -27.85
N ALA A 7 -52.03 6.57 -28.85
CA ALA A 7 -51.43 7.88 -29.06
C ALA A 7 -52.27 8.92 -28.31
N ALA A 8 -51.62 9.88 -27.66
CA ALA A 8 -52.16 11.22 -27.42
C ALA A 8 -51.01 12.15 -27.01
N GLU A 9 -50.78 13.15 -27.85
CA GLU A 9 -49.90 14.30 -27.65
C GLU A 9 -50.35 15.12 -26.42
N SER A 10 -49.42 15.73 -25.67
CA SER A 10 -49.61 17.11 -25.18
C SER A 10 -48.35 17.71 -24.54
N ALA A 11 -48.13 18.98 -24.88
CA ALA A 11 -47.41 20.02 -24.15
C ALA A 11 -45.86 19.94 -24.05
N VAL A 12 -45.24 20.69 -24.97
CA VAL A 12 -43.93 21.33 -24.84
C VAL A 12 -43.79 21.99 -23.46
N SER A 13 -42.76 21.61 -22.71
CA SER A 13 -42.21 22.43 -21.63
C SER A 13 -40.71 22.57 -21.82
N LYS A 14 -40.30 23.71 -22.38
CA LYS A 14 -38.89 24.13 -22.40
C LYS A 14 -38.50 24.46 -20.95
N PRO A 15 -37.46 23.88 -20.36
CA PRO A 15 -36.81 24.56 -19.26
C PRO A 15 -36.08 25.77 -19.86
N ALA A 16 -36.53 26.96 -19.52
CA ALA A 16 -35.80 28.18 -19.80
C ALA A 16 -34.39 28.01 -19.24
N VAL A 17 -33.39 28.10 -20.12
CA VAL A 17 -31.98 28.16 -19.74
C VAL A 17 -31.81 29.43 -18.91
N SER A 18 -31.85 29.29 -17.59
CA SER A 18 -31.37 30.34 -16.69
C SER A 18 -29.85 30.30 -16.76
N LYS A 19 -29.28 31.23 -17.54
CA LYS A 19 -27.87 31.60 -17.40
C LYS A 19 -27.65 32.00 -15.93
N PRO A 20 -26.77 31.34 -15.16
CA PRO A 20 -26.11 32.05 -14.09
C PRO A 20 -25.07 32.94 -14.77
N ALA A 21 -25.20 34.26 -14.61
CA ALA A 21 -24.05 35.14 -14.81
C ALA A 21 -23.00 34.78 -13.76
N GLN A 22 -22.18 33.76 -14.05
CA GLN A 22 -21.02 33.43 -13.24
C GLN A 22 -20.01 34.54 -13.43
N ASN A 23 -19.89 35.37 -12.41
CA ASN A 23 -18.81 36.33 -12.25
C ASN A 23 -17.50 35.52 -12.09
N PRO A 24 -16.56 35.54 -13.05
CA PRO A 24 -15.39 34.65 -13.03
C PRO A 24 -14.33 35.08 -12.00
N GLU A 25 -14.41 36.32 -11.53
CA GLU A 25 -13.28 36.97 -10.83
C GLU A 25 -13.13 36.59 -9.34
N LYS A 26 -14.09 35.87 -8.75
CA LYS A 26 -14.05 35.48 -7.33
C LYS A 26 -13.93 33.97 -7.05
N THR A 27 -13.93 33.13 -8.09
CA THR A 27 -13.96 31.66 -7.94
C THR A 27 -12.57 31.02 -8.13
N GLU A 28 -11.64 31.72 -8.77
CA GLU A 28 -10.32 31.17 -9.10
C GLU A 28 -9.38 31.08 -7.88
N LYS A 29 -9.41 32.08 -6.99
CA LYS A 29 -8.58 32.09 -5.76
C LYS A 29 -8.95 30.96 -4.80
N ASN A 30 -10.23 30.62 -4.66
CA ASN A 30 -10.71 29.68 -3.63
C ASN A 30 -10.36 28.23 -4.02
N THR A 31 -10.44 27.91 -5.31
CA THR A 31 -10.08 26.60 -5.88
C THR A 31 -8.57 26.36 -5.80
N ALA A 32 -7.77 27.40 -6.05
CA ALA A 32 -6.32 27.33 -5.95
C ALA A 32 -5.86 27.03 -4.51
N HIS A 33 -6.39 27.75 -3.51
CA HIS A 33 -6.06 27.50 -2.10
C HIS A 33 -6.48 26.11 -1.61
N ALA A 34 -7.67 25.62 -2.03
CA ALA A 34 -8.10 24.25 -1.74
C ALA A 34 -7.22 23.18 -2.42
N SER A 35 -6.78 23.43 -3.66
CA SER A 35 -5.88 22.52 -4.39
C SER A 35 -4.49 22.43 -3.76
N ILE A 36 -3.97 23.57 -3.26
CA ILE A 36 -2.68 23.65 -2.57
C ILE A 36 -2.76 22.90 -1.24
N HIS A 37 -3.82 23.14 -0.45
CA HIS A 37 -4.05 22.44 0.82
C HIS A 37 -4.10 20.91 0.62
N ARG A 38 -4.88 20.44 -0.36
CA ARG A 38 -4.97 19.00 -0.71
C ARG A 38 -3.62 18.43 -1.14
N LYS A 39 -2.80 19.20 -1.86
CA LYS A 39 -1.46 18.79 -2.30
C LYS A 39 -0.50 18.67 -1.12
N VAL A 40 -0.57 19.57 -0.14
CA VAL A 40 0.24 19.53 1.09
C VAL A 40 -0.15 18.34 1.95
N GLU A 41 -1.44 18.11 2.17
CA GLU A 41 -1.94 16.95 2.94
C GLU A 41 -1.52 15.62 2.30
N LYS A 42 -1.65 15.49 0.99
CA LYS A 42 -1.19 14.30 0.25
C LYS A 42 0.31 14.07 0.39
N LYS A 43 1.11 15.14 0.38
CA LYS A 43 2.57 15.05 0.61
C LYS A 43 2.88 14.57 2.02
N MET A 44 2.23 15.13 3.04
CA MET A 44 2.42 14.69 4.43
C MET A 44 2.03 13.22 4.62
N GLN A 45 0.92 12.77 4.04
CA GLN A 45 0.51 11.37 4.13
C GLN A 45 1.51 10.45 3.43
N LYS A 46 2.01 10.84 2.25
CA LYS A 46 3.03 10.07 1.52
C LYS A 46 4.31 9.95 2.34
N GLU A 47 4.73 11.03 3.00
CA GLU A 47 5.91 11.03 3.86
C GLU A 47 5.73 10.10 5.06
N LYS A 48 4.57 10.17 5.75
CA LYS A 48 4.24 9.24 6.84
C LYS A 48 4.31 7.78 6.38
N ASN A 49 3.71 7.48 5.22
CA ASN A 49 3.73 6.12 4.66
C ASN A 49 5.15 5.67 4.29
N PHE A 50 5.98 6.58 3.79
CA PHE A 50 7.38 6.30 3.48
C PHE A 50 8.18 5.96 4.73
N GLN A 51 8.01 6.72 5.82
CA GLN A 51 8.68 6.44 7.08
C GLN A 51 8.21 5.11 7.70
N ILE A 52 6.91 4.82 7.63
CA ILE A 52 6.38 3.52 8.04
C ILE A 52 7.01 2.38 7.23
N SER A 53 7.12 2.54 5.91
CA SER A 53 7.76 1.53 5.06
C SER A 53 9.26 1.38 5.37
N ARG A 54 9.95 2.46 5.72
CA ARG A 54 11.36 2.43 6.08
C ARG A 54 11.58 1.68 7.39
N ASN A 55 10.78 2.00 8.41
CA ASN A 55 10.87 1.39 9.73
C ASN A 55 10.55 -0.11 9.72
N ARG A 56 9.90 -0.64 8.67
CA ARG A 56 9.54 -2.06 8.54
C ARG A 56 10.50 -2.87 7.67
N ARG A 57 11.49 -2.22 7.05
CA ARG A 57 12.36 -2.87 6.06
C ARG A 57 13.78 -3.02 6.57
N LEU A 58 14.22 -4.26 6.70
CA LEU A 58 15.62 -4.60 6.94
C LEU A 58 16.28 -4.94 5.60
N ILE A 59 17.40 -4.29 5.29
CA ILE A 59 18.16 -4.51 4.05
C ILE A 59 19.42 -5.30 4.39
N LEU A 60 19.55 -6.50 3.81
CA LEU A 60 20.65 -7.42 4.06
C LEU A 60 21.53 -7.56 2.82
N LYS A 61 22.84 -7.39 2.99
CA LYS A 61 23.81 -7.60 1.91
C LYS A 61 24.12 -9.09 1.78
N VAL A 62 23.95 -9.64 0.58
CA VAL A 62 24.25 -11.04 0.28
C VAL A 62 25.67 -11.14 -0.25
N SER A 63 26.53 -11.88 0.44
CA SER A 63 27.93 -12.07 0.02
C SER A 63 28.06 -12.75 -1.35
N ASN A 64 27.19 -13.72 -1.65
CA ASN A 64 27.21 -14.46 -2.91
C ASN A 64 26.12 -13.97 -3.87
N GLN A 65 26.52 -13.14 -4.84
CA GLN A 65 25.61 -12.59 -5.83
C GLN A 65 25.04 -13.65 -6.79
N ASP A 66 25.82 -14.68 -7.14
CA ASP A 66 25.38 -15.71 -8.08
C ASP A 66 24.21 -16.52 -7.54
N ILE A 67 24.26 -16.86 -6.25
CA ILE A 67 23.16 -17.56 -5.56
C ILE A 67 21.91 -16.68 -5.54
N LEU A 68 22.07 -15.39 -5.25
CA LEU A 68 20.95 -14.45 -5.23
C LEU A 68 20.29 -14.32 -6.61
N GLN A 69 21.06 -14.19 -7.69
CA GLN A 69 20.52 -14.06 -9.05
C GLN A 69 19.81 -15.34 -9.51
N ARG A 70 20.41 -16.52 -9.27
CA ARG A 70 19.80 -17.81 -9.62
C ARG A 70 18.47 -18.04 -8.91
N ASN A 71 18.32 -17.51 -7.70
CA ASN A 71 17.13 -17.70 -6.87
C ASN A 71 16.20 -16.49 -6.80
N LYS A 72 16.48 -15.43 -7.57
CA LYS A 72 15.77 -14.14 -7.51
C LYS A 72 14.25 -14.27 -7.63
N LEU A 73 13.80 -15.22 -8.45
CA LEU A 73 12.39 -15.50 -8.75
C LEU A 73 11.92 -16.87 -8.22
N ASN A 74 12.72 -17.53 -7.38
CA ASN A 74 12.35 -18.81 -6.79
C ASN A 74 11.38 -18.59 -5.62
N LEU A 75 10.10 -18.47 -5.95
CA LEU A 75 9.04 -18.23 -4.97
C LEU A 75 8.97 -19.32 -3.89
N ASN A 76 9.18 -20.59 -4.25
CA ASN A 76 9.16 -21.69 -3.29
C ASN A 76 10.25 -21.55 -2.22
N LEU A 77 11.45 -21.14 -2.64
CA LEU A 77 12.53 -20.86 -1.70
C LEU A 77 12.22 -19.64 -0.82
N ILE A 78 11.69 -18.57 -1.41
CA ILE A 78 11.27 -17.36 -0.67
C ILE A 78 10.23 -17.71 0.39
N PHE A 79 9.20 -18.49 0.05
CA PHE A 79 8.18 -18.94 1.00
C PHE A 79 8.77 -19.81 2.10
N ARG A 80 9.68 -20.73 1.76
CA ARG A 80 10.36 -21.58 2.74
C ARG A 80 11.16 -20.75 3.73
N ILE A 81 12.03 -19.85 3.26
CA ILE A 81 12.87 -19.00 4.11
C ILE A 81 11.99 -18.10 5.00
N ARG A 82 10.95 -17.47 4.43
CA ARG A 82 10.01 -16.63 5.21
C ARG A 82 9.38 -17.44 6.34
N ASN A 83 8.89 -18.64 6.04
CA ASN A 83 8.25 -19.48 7.03
C ASN A 83 9.24 -19.96 8.08
N GLU A 84 10.44 -20.37 7.67
CA GLU A 84 11.51 -20.80 8.57
C GLU A 84 11.88 -19.70 9.56
N ILE A 85 12.09 -18.46 9.09
CA ILE A 85 12.36 -17.31 9.97
C ILE A 85 11.18 -17.09 10.94
N ASN A 86 9.94 -17.09 10.45
CA ASN A 86 8.78 -16.93 11.34
C ASN A 86 8.67 -18.04 12.39
N GLN A 87 9.01 -19.29 12.04
CA GLN A 87 9.01 -20.40 12.98
C GLN A 87 10.08 -20.27 14.07
N GLN A 88 11.24 -19.66 13.76
CA GLN A 88 12.25 -19.35 14.79
C GLN A 88 11.68 -18.39 15.83
N PHE A 89 11.06 -17.29 15.39
CA PHE A 89 10.38 -16.35 16.31
C PHE A 89 9.29 -17.01 17.16
N PHE A 90 8.53 -17.93 16.56
CA PHE A 90 7.45 -18.66 17.24
C PHE A 90 7.95 -19.62 18.30
N SER A 91 9.05 -20.30 18.03
CA SER A 91 9.65 -21.27 18.93
C SER A 91 10.18 -20.62 20.22
N GLN A 92 10.42 -19.31 20.20
CA GLN A 92 11.02 -18.59 21.32
C GLN A 92 10.02 -17.77 22.15
N LEU A 93 8.88 -17.40 21.56
CA LEU A 93 7.70 -16.93 22.28
C LEU A 93 7.09 -18.12 23.04
N MET A 94 7.68 -18.45 24.19
CA MET A 94 7.14 -19.37 25.21
C MET A 94 5.87 -18.78 25.83
N THR A 95 4.83 -18.62 25.03
CA THR A 95 3.59 -18.00 25.46
C THR A 95 2.40 -18.76 24.90
N ASP A 96 1.52 -19.20 25.81
CA ASP A 96 0.19 -19.78 25.59
C ASP A 96 -0.80 -18.80 24.91
N ILE A 97 -0.34 -18.07 23.88
CA ILE A 97 -1.18 -17.14 23.13
C ILE A 97 -1.78 -17.89 21.95
N GLU A 98 -3.11 -17.88 21.88
CA GLU A 98 -3.99 -18.59 20.94
C GLU A 98 -3.63 -18.45 19.44
N VAL A 99 -2.81 -17.47 19.04
CA VAL A 99 -2.38 -17.28 17.65
C VAL A 99 -0.97 -16.68 17.60
N GLN A 100 0.03 -17.50 17.28
CA GLN A 100 1.37 -17.01 16.93
C GLN A 100 1.29 -16.16 15.64
N LYS A 101 1.63 -14.86 15.74
CA LYS A 101 1.57 -13.92 14.61
C LYS A 101 2.92 -13.84 13.90
N PRO A 102 3.00 -14.04 12.57
CA PRO A 102 4.26 -13.97 11.83
C PRO A 102 4.91 -12.59 11.97
N VAL A 103 6.24 -12.57 12.07
CA VAL A 103 7.03 -11.35 12.17
C VAL A 103 7.36 -10.82 10.77
N ILE A 104 7.69 -11.71 9.82
CA ILE A 104 8.04 -11.38 8.44
C ILE A 104 6.82 -11.49 7.52
N ALA A 105 6.52 -10.39 6.84
CA ALA A 105 5.47 -10.30 5.83
C ALA A 105 5.96 -10.74 4.44
N SER A 106 7.10 -10.22 3.99
CA SER A 106 7.69 -10.54 2.68
C SER A 106 9.21 -10.58 2.71
N ILE A 107 9.77 -11.30 1.75
CA ILE A 107 11.20 -11.32 1.42
C ILE A 107 11.31 -11.01 -0.06
N GLU A 108 12.04 -9.96 -0.40
CA GLU A 108 12.16 -9.46 -1.75
C GLU A 108 13.64 -9.32 -2.10
N SER A 109 14.01 -9.66 -3.33
CA SER A 109 15.32 -9.25 -3.83
C SER A 109 15.26 -7.77 -4.19
N SER A 110 16.31 -7.03 -3.84
CA SER A 110 16.42 -5.63 -4.26
C SER A 110 16.60 -5.54 -5.78
N PHE A 111 16.06 -4.48 -6.38
CA PHE A 111 16.38 -4.11 -7.76
C PHE A 111 17.83 -3.63 -7.89
N PHE A 112 18.35 -3.00 -6.84
CA PHE A 112 19.71 -2.50 -6.76
C PHE A 112 20.62 -3.49 -6.04
N GLU A 113 21.79 -3.76 -6.61
CA GLU A 113 22.87 -4.54 -5.99
C GLU A 113 22.45 -5.94 -5.48
N ASN A 114 23.30 -6.54 -4.65
CA ASN A 114 23.16 -7.87 -4.06
C ASN A 114 22.46 -7.82 -2.69
N PHE A 115 21.32 -7.14 -2.60
CA PHE A 115 20.54 -7.04 -1.36
C PHE A 115 19.27 -7.88 -1.36
N ILE A 116 18.89 -8.35 -0.17
CA ILE A 116 17.57 -8.86 0.15
C ILE A 116 16.90 -7.88 1.10
N ILE A 117 15.60 -7.66 0.91
CA ILE A 117 14.76 -6.80 1.73
C ILE A 117 13.80 -7.71 2.48
N LEU A 118 13.89 -7.71 3.81
CA LEU A 118 12.89 -8.30 4.68
C LEU A 118 11.89 -7.20 5.06
N THR A 119 10.61 -7.45 4.83
CA THR A 119 9.55 -6.56 5.30
C THR A 119 8.81 -7.22 6.45
N THR A 120 8.73 -6.52 7.59
CA THR A 120 8.00 -6.99 8.76
C THR A 120 6.48 -6.82 8.62
N MET A 121 5.73 -7.57 9.43
CA MET A 121 4.33 -7.27 9.68
C MET A 121 4.16 -5.91 10.35
N PRO A 122 2.98 -5.26 10.21
CA PRO A 122 2.75 -3.91 10.69
C PRO A 122 3.08 -3.60 12.15
N GLU A 123 3.02 -4.62 13.00
CA GLU A 123 3.25 -4.60 14.44
C GLU A 123 4.73 -4.60 14.84
N PHE A 124 5.63 -4.96 13.92
CA PHE A 124 7.06 -5.08 14.19
C PHE A 124 7.87 -4.09 13.34
N SER A 125 9.02 -3.66 13.85
CA SER A 125 9.98 -2.82 13.10
C SER A 125 11.21 -3.62 12.65
N ALA A 126 12.02 -3.03 11.79
CA ALA A 126 13.31 -3.60 11.40
C ALA A 126 14.27 -3.66 12.58
N GLU A 127 14.22 -2.69 13.51
CA GLU A 127 15.00 -2.70 14.75
C GLU A 127 14.64 -3.88 15.65
N TYR A 128 13.37 -4.30 15.67
CA TYR A 128 12.96 -5.51 16.39
C TYR A 128 13.69 -6.75 15.85
N LEU A 129 13.90 -6.85 14.52
CA LEU A 129 14.66 -7.96 13.94
C LEU A 129 16.13 -7.93 14.39
N ILE A 130 16.75 -6.76 14.42
CA ILE A 130 18.16 -6.60 14.81
C ILE A 130 18.37 -6.93 16.30
N GLN A 131 17.46 -6.46 17.17
CA GLN A 131 17.51 -6.77 18.60
C GLN A 131 17.38 -8.26 18.91
N ASN A 132 16.85 -9.01 17.96
CA ASN A 132 16.58 -10.43 18.03
C ASN A 132 17.42 -11.23 17.02
N GLU A 133 18.57 -10.70 16.59
CA GLU A 133 19.46 -11.36 15.62
C GLU A 133 20.04 -12.69 16.13
N ASN A 134 20.20 -12.82 17.45
CA ASN A 134 20.71 -14.03 18.11
C ASN A 134 19.59 -15.02 18.53
N LEU A 135 18.36 -14.81 18.06
CA LEU A 135 17.31 -15.83 18.10
C LEU A 135 17.60 -16.88 17.00
#